data_AF-A0A9P4MIQ8-F1
#
_entry.id   AF-A0A9P4MIQ8-F1
#
_cell.length_a   1.000
_cell.length_b   1.000
_cell.length_c   1.000
_cell.angle_alpha   90.00
_cell.angle_beta   90.00
_cell.angle_gamma   90.00
#
_symmetry.space_group_name_H-M   'P 1'
#
loop_
_entity.id
_entity.type
_entity.pdbx_description
1 polymer ?
#
loop_
_entity_poly.entity_id
_entity_poly.type
_entity_poly.pdbx_seq_one_letter_code
_entity_poly.pdbx_strand_id
1 'polypeptide(L)'
;MERNSFTHQLKHRPLVTSYPPMRAYTPSNTLPLPAVPGSYPLFAYLHSKGYFLSPGLRFGCRYVAYPGDPLRFHSHFLVEGKGWNDKFELMEVVTGGRLGTGVKKGFLLGGVEEGKEKQESDGNVRAFTIEWAGM
;
A
#
# COMPACT_ATOMS: atom_id res chain seq x y z
N MET A 1 24.55 63.16 39.85
CA MET A 1 23.44 62.17 39.86
C MET A 1 23.15 61.79 38.42
N GLU A 2 23.96 60.90 37.84
CA GLU A 2 23.79 60.39 36.47
C GLU A 2 23.11 59.03 36.52
N ARG A 3 22.06 58.87 35.70
CA ARG A 3 21.24 57.67 35.62
C ARG A 3 21.89 56.68 34.65
N ASN A 4 22.34 55.53 35.17
CA ASN A 4 22.73 54.38 34.35
C ASN A 4 21.51 53.80 33.62
N SER A 5 21.49 53.92 32.29
CA SER A 5 20.48 53.29 31.44
C SER A 5 20.94 51.90 31.04
N PHE A 6 20.45 50.87 31.74
CA PHE A 6 20.59 49.47 31.36
C PHE A 6 19.71 49.18 30.12
N THR A 7 20.33 48.89 28.98
CA THR A 7 19.62 48.36 27.81
C THR A 7 19.73 46.84 27.79
N HIS A 8 18.62 46.16 28.09
CA HIS A 8 18.51 44.71 27.91
C HIS A 8 18.36 44.40 26.41
N GLN A 9 19.44 43.95 25.78
CA GLN A 9 19.39 43.37 24.43
C GLN A 9 18.69 42.01 24.48
N LEU A 10 17.41 41.98 24.09
CA LEU A 10 16.66 40.74 23.87
C LEU A 10 17.22 40.03 22.62
N LYS A 11 18.00 38.96 22.83
CA LYS A 11 18.41 38.02 21.78
C LYS A 11 17.17 37.29 21.25
N HIS A 12 16.54 37.85 20.22
CA HIS A 12 15.51 37.15 19.46
C HIS A 12 16.16 35.95 18.73
N ARG A 13 15.95 34.74 19.26
CA ARG A 13 16.21 33.51 18.49
C ARG A 13 15.09 33.38 17.45
N PRO A 14 15.37 33.38 16.14
CA PRO A 14 14.34 33.11 15.16
C PRO A 14 13.83 31.67 15.35
N LEU A 15 12.50 31.53 15.48
CA LEU A 15 11.77 30.25 15.55
C LEU A 15 11.70 29.59 14.16
N VAL A 16 12.82 29.54 13.44
CA VAL A 16 12.89 28.80 12.17
C VAL A 16 13.77 27.59 12.42
N THR A 17 13.13 26.45 12.62
CA THR A 17 13.78 25.15 12.49
C THR A 17 13.99 24.90 10.99
N SER A 18 15.03 25.49 10.41
CA SER A 18 15.48 25.07 9.10
C SER A 18 16.17 23.72 9.29
N TYR A 19 15.51 22.65 8.85
CA TYR A 19 16.19 21.38 8.73
C TYR A 19 17.39 21.60 7.81
N PRO A 20 18.60 21.17 8.20
CA PRO A 20 19.73 21.20 7.29
C PRO A 20 19.35 20.41 6.03
N PRO A 21 19.81 20.85 4.84
CA PRO A 21 19.57 20.09 3.61
C PRO A 21 20.05 18.65 3.82
N MET A 22 19.22 17.68 3.43
CA MET A 22 19.58 16.27 3.56
C MET A 22 20.95 16.05 2.92
N ARG A 23 21.88 15.42 3.67
CA ARG A 23 23.18 15.03 3.11
C ARG A 23 22.94 14.19 1.87
N ALA A 24 23.63 14.53 0.80
CA ALA A 24 23.65 13.71 -0.41
C ALA A 24 24.03 12.27 -0.01
N TYR A 25 23.15 11.33 -0.33
CA TYR A 25 23.40 9.92 -0.10
C TYR A 25 24.55 9.48 -1.00
N THR A 26 25.71 9.24 -0.41
CA THR A 26 26.78 8.48 -1.06
C THR A 26 26.40 7.00 -0.96
N PRO A 27 26.19 6.28 -2.06
CA PRO A 27 25.86 4.87 -2.01
C PRO A 27 27.07 4.09 -1.48
N SER A 28 27.12 3.87 -0.16
CA SER A 28 28.08 2.97 0.47
C SER A 28 27.54 1.55 0.32
N ASN A 29 28.23 0.70 -0.44
CA ASN A 29 28.00 -0.74 -0.65
C ASN A 29 26.54 -1.15 -0.88
N THR A 30 26.27 -1.76 -2.04
CA THR A 30 24.95 -2.31 -2.41
C THR A 30 24.42 -3.27 -1.34
N LEU A 31 23.61 -2.74 -0.43
CA LEU A 31 22.83 -3.56 0.50
C LEU A 31 21.86 -4.41 -0.32
N PRO A 32 21.61 -5.67 0.08
CA PRO A 32 20.61 -6.49 -0.58
C PRO A 32 19.23 -5.84 -0.50
N LEU A 33 18.40 -6.08 -1.51
CA LEU A 33 17.01 -5.61 -1.50
C LEU A 33 16.27 -6.18 -0.28
N PRO A 34 15.37 -5.41 0.35
CA PRO A 34 14.58 -5.90 1.46
C PRO A 34 13.67 -7.05 1.01
N ALA A 35 13.44 -8.01 1.92
CA ALA A 35 12.44 -9.04 1.69
C ALA A 35 11.05 -8.40 1.56
N VAL A 36 10.33 -8.76 0.50
CA VAL A 36 8.96 -8.29 0.26
C VAL A 36 7.94 -9.27 0.85
N PRO A 37 6.78 -8.80 1.34
CA PRO A 37 5.73 -9.68 1.83
C PRO A 37 5.13 -10.53 0.70
N GLY A 38 4.56 -11.69 1.04
CA GLY A 38 3.91 -12.59 0.07
C GLY A 38 2.74 -11.96 -0.72
N SER A 39 2.19 -10.84 -0.26
CA SER A 39 1.18 -10.07 -0.98
C SER A 39 1.73 -9.23 -2.15
N TYR A 40 3.05 -9.01 -2.18
CA TYR A 40 3.70 -8.13 -3.17
C TYR A 40 3.50 -8.54 -4.63
N PRO A 41 3.54 -9.83 -5.01
CA PRO A 41 3.33 -10.22 -6.40
C PRO A 41 1.95 -9.81 -6.94
N LEU A 42 0.89 -9.94 -6.14
CA LEU A 42 -0.45 -9.52 -6.54
C LEU A 42 -0.54 -7.99 -6.66
N PHE A 43 0.12 -7.26 -5.76
CA PHE A 43 0.24 -5.81 -5.85
C PHE A 43 0.93 -5.39 -7.16
N ALA A 44 2.08 -5.99 -7.48
CA ALA A 44 2.84 -5.69 -8.69
C ALA A 44 2.04 -6.04 -9.96
N TYR A 45 1.33 -7.17 -9.96
CA TYR A 45 0.45 -7.58 -11.05
C TYR A 45 -0.70 -6.59 -11.28
N LEU A 46 -1.41 -6.18 -10.22
CA LEU A 46 -2.49 -5.20 -10.37
C LEU A 46 -1.96 -3.83 -10.83
N HIS A 47 -0.78 -3.42 -10.34
CA HIS A 47 -0.11 -2.22 -10.83
C HIS A 47 0.26 -2.32 -12.32
N SER A 48 0.78 -3.45 -12.80
CA SER A 48 1.10 -3.63 -14.23
C SER A 48 -0.15 -3.62 -15.11
N LYS A 49 -1.32 -3.96 -14.55
CA LYS A 49 -2.63 -3.83 -15.19
C LYS A 49 -3.25 -2.44 -15.11
N GLY A 50 -2.54 -1.45 -14.56
CA GLY A 50 -3.00 -0.06 -14.50
C GLY A 50 -3.92 0.26 -13.33
N TYR A 51 -4.07 -0.65 -12.36
CA TYR A 51 -4.80 -0.33 -11.13
C TYR A 51 -3.96 0.57 -10.22
N PHE A 52 -4.65 1.51 -9.58
CA PHE A 52 -4.07 2.29 -8.47
C PHE A 52 -4.43 1.56 -7.17
N LEU A 53 -3.44 1.38 -6.30
CA LEU A 53 -3.63 0.67 -5.03
C LEU A 53 -3.42 1.62 -3.85
N SER A 54 -4.26 1.51 -2.83
CA SER A 54 -4.10 2.21 -1.55
C SER A 54 -4.23 1.23 -0.39
N PRO A 55 -3.71 1.56 0.81
CA PRO A 55 -3.88 0.70 1.99
C PRO A 55 -5.35 0.39 2.28
N GLY A 56 -5.66 -0.89 2.48
CA GLY A 56 -7.04 -1.40 2.62
C GLY A 56 -7.59 -1.44 4.05
N LEU A 57 -6.85 -0.94 5.05
CA LEU A 57 -7.16 -1.11 6.48
C LEU A 57 -8.61 -0.71 6.84
N ARG A 58 -9.12 0.39 6.27
CA ARG A 58 -10.50 0.86 6.51
C ARG A 58 -11.59 -0.10 6.01
N PHE A 59 -11.24 -1.00 5.11
CA PHE A 59 -12.13 -1.97 4.48
C PHE A 59 -11.81 -3.42 4.88
N GLY A 60 -10.87 -3.65 5.80
CA GLY A 60 -10.51 -4.98 6.28
C GLY A 60 -9.78 -5.86 5.26
N CYS A 61 -8.94 -5.27 4.41
CA CYS A 61 -8.11 -5.98 3.43
C CYS A 61 -6.71 -5.36 3.34
N ARG A 62 -5.78 -6.01 2.64
CA ARG A 62 -4.43 -5.48 2.42
C ARG A 62 -4.44 -4.20 1.58
N TYR A 63 -5.09 -4.23 0.42
CA TYR A 63 -5.17 -3.08 -0.49
C TYR A 63 -6.58 -2.87 -1.00
N VAL A 64 -6.90 -1.64 -1.39
CA VAL A 64 -8.04 -1.36 -2.26
C VAL A 64 -7.55 -1.01 -3.65
N ALA A 65 -8.16 -1.58 -4.68
CA ALA A 65 -7.77 -1.35 -6.06
C ALA A 65 -8.79 -0.46 -6.78
N TYR A 66 -8.28 0.59 -7.42
CA TYR A 66 -9.02 1.54 -8.24
C TYR A 66 -8.72 1.28 -9.71
N PRO A 67 -9.73 1.30 -10.61
CA PRO A 67 -9.52 1.06 -12.05
C PRO A 67 -8.77 2.21 -12.76
N GLY A 68 -8.45 3.29 -12.04
CA GLY A 68 -7.80 4.49 -12.53
C GLY A 68 -7.49 5.44 -11.37
N ASP A 69 -7.30 6.73 -11.69
CA ASP A 69 -7.00 7.77 -10.70
C ASP A 69 -7.99 7.74 -9.50
N PRO A 70 -7.52 7.51 -8.26
CA PRO A 70 -8.37 7.49 -7.07
C PRO A 70 -9.15 8.78 -6.80
N LEU A 71 -8.76 9.91 -7.41
CA LEU A 71 -9.53 11.16 -7.35
C LEU A 71 -10.77 11.15 -8.25
N ARG A 72 -10.84 10.25 -9.23
CA ARG A 72 -11.92 10.16 -10.22
C ARG A 72 -12.77 8.90 -10.08
N PHE A 73 -12.19 7.82 -9.58
CA PHE A 73 -12.85 6.52 -9.50
C PHE A 73 -12.99 6.06 -8.05
N HIS A 74 -14.06 5.33 -7.76
CA HIS A 74 -14.13 4.53 -6.53
C HIS A 74 -13.34 3.23 -6.71
N SER A 75 -12.83 2.68 -5.60
CA SER A 75 -12.21 1.37 -5.64
C SER A 75 -13.23 0.29 -6.03
N HIS A 76 -12.82 -0.65 -6.86
CA HIS A 76 -13.64 -1.79 -7.29
C HIS A 76 -13.39 -3.04 -6.44
N PHE A 77 -12.16 -3.22 -5.95
CA PHE A 77 -11.77 -4.45 -5.26
C PHE A 77 -11.19 -4.20 -3.86
N LEU A 78 -11.52 -5.11 -2.95
CA LEU A 78 -10.81 -5.36 -1.70
C LEU A 78 -9.80 -6.47 -1.98
N VAL A 79 -8.51 -6.19 -1.93
CA VAL A 79 -7.45 -7.08 -2.41
C VAL A 79 -6.71 -7.71 -1.24
N GLU A 80 -6.58 -9.04 -1.27
CA GLU A 80 -5.78 -9.81 -0.34
C GLU A 80 -4.87 -10.77 -1.12
N GLY A 81 -3.55 -10.62 -0.97
CA GLY A 81 -2.55 -11.44 -1.64
C GLY A 81 -2.00 -12.52 -0.72
N LYS A 82 -1.97 -13.77 -1.19
CA LYS A 82 -1.46 -14.94 -0.47
C LYS A 82 -0.45 -15.72 -1.31
N GLY A 83 0.42 -16.49 -0.65
CA GLY A 83 1.20 -17.53 -1.30
C GLY A 83 0.28 -18.61 -1.87
N TRP A 84 0.71 -19.27 -2.95
CA TRP A 84 -0.15 -20.23 -3.67
C TRP A 84 -0.58 -21.41 -2.81
N ASN A 85 0.35 -21.93 -2.02
CA ASN A 85 0.14 -23.05 -1.12
C ASN A 85 -0.21 -22.60 0.31
N ASP A 86 -0.43 -21.30 0.53
CA ASP A 86 -0.81 -20.78 1.84
C ASP A 86 -2.20 -21.30 2.20
N LYS A 87 -2.31 -21.93 3.37
CA LYS A 87 -3.60 -22.28 3.95
C LYS A 87 -4.29 -21.01 4.42
N PHE A 88 -5.59 -20.92 4.20
CA PHE A 88 -6.43 -19.87 4.75
C PHE A 88 -7.72 -20.49 5.28
N GLU A 89 -8.29 -19.85 6.29
CA GLU A 89 -9.55 -20.30 6.87
C GLU A 89 -10.71 -19.94 5.96
N LEU A 90 -11.71 -20.82 5.86
CA LEU A 90 -12.94 -20.53 5.10
C LEU A 90 -13.63 -19.24 5.59
N MET A 91 -13.49 -18.94 6.89
CA MET A 91 -14.03 -17.71 7.48
C MET A 91 -13.40 -16.44 6.92
N GLU A 92 -12.16 -16.47 6.43
CA GLU A 92 -11.55 -15.32 5.76
C GLU A 92 -12.27 -15.01 4.45
N VAL A 93 -12.63 -16.04 3.67
CA VAL A 93 -13.39 -15.90 2.42
C VAL A 93 -14.78 -15.34 2.70
N VAL A 94 -15.49 -15.91 3.67
CA VAL A 94 -16.84 -15.47 4.08
C VAL A 94 -16.80 -14.02 4.55
N THR A 95 -15.81 -13.66 5.37
CA THR A 95 -15.64 -12.30 5.91
C THR A 95 -15.29 -11.30 4.82
N GLY A 96 -14.34 -11.64 3.94
CA GLY A 96 -13.94 -10.80 2.82
C GLY A 96 -15.11 -10.52 1.87
N GLY A 97 -15.86 -11.55 1.49
CA GLY A 97 -17.07 -11.41 0.68
C GLY A 97 -18.12 -10.52 1.33
N ARG A 98 -18.36 -10.69 2.65
CA ARG A 98 -19.33 -9.88 3.42
C ARG A 98 -18.92 -8.41 3.45
N LEU A 99 -17.65 -8.13 3.76
CA LEU A 99 -17.12 -6.76 3.80
C LEU A 99 -17.21 -6.09 2.42
N GLY A 100 -16.80 -6.79 1.36
CA GLY A 100 -16.87 -6.27 -0.01
C GLY A 100 -18.29 -5.92 -0.43
N THR A 101 -19.23 -6.83 -0.21
CA THR A 101 -20.64 -6.64 -0.58
C THR A 101 -21.27 -5.46 0.14
N GLY A 102 -20.98 -5.29 1.43
CA GLY A 102 -21.48 -4.15 2.22
C GLY A 102 -21.07 -2.77 1.70
N VAL A 103 -20.01 -2.69 0.88
CA VAL A 103 -19.51 -1.44 0.29
C VAL A 103 -19.48 -1.46 -1.24
N LYS A 104 -20.20 -2.39 -1.88
CA LYS A 104 -20.29 -2.57 -3.34
C LYS A 104 -18.91 -2.75 -4.00
N LYS A 105 -18.09 -3.66 -3.45
CA LYS A 105 -16.75 -4.02 -3.97
C LYS A 105 -16.60 -5.53 -4.07
N GLY A 106 -15.88 -6.01 -5.07
CA GLY A 106 -15.50 -7.41 -5.16
C GLY A 106 -14.38 -7.74 -4.17
N PHE A 107 -14.44 -8.90 -3.51
CA PHE A 107 -13.31 -9.40 -2.73
C PHE A 107 -12.35 -10.17 -3.65
N LEU A 108 -11.14 -9.67 -3.84
CA LEU A 108 -10.15 -10.19 -4.77
C LEU A 108 -9.04 -10.90 -4.00
N LEU A 109 -8.93 -12.21 -4.22
CA LEU A 109 -7.84 -13.06 -3.72
C LEU A 109 -6.89 -13.41 -4.86
N GLY A 110 -5.59 -13.43 -4.61
CA GLY A 110 -4.65 -13.86 -5.63
C GLY A 110 -3.27 -14.21 -5.11
N GLY A 111 -2.51 -14.91 -5.95
CA GLY A 111 -1.19 -15.44 -5.62
C GLY A 111 -0.44 -15.90 -6.86
N VAL A 112 0.86 -16.18 -6.70
CA VAL A 112 1.74 -16.67 -7.77
C VAL A 112 1.57 -18.18 -7.92
N GLU A 113 0.87 -18.62 -8.95
CA GLU A 113 0.79 -20.04 -9.30
C GLU A 113 2.20 -20.62 -9.50
N GLU A 114 2.39 -21.86 -9.03
CA GLU A 114 3.63 -22.61 -9.26
C GLU A 114 3.48 -23.46 -10.53
N GLY A 115 4.55 -23.59 -11.33
CA GLY A 115 4.59 -24.58 -12.42
C GLY A 115 4.22 -24.12 -13.83
N LYS A 116 4.03 -22.82 -14.09
CA LYS A 116 4.05 -22.30 -15.48
C LYS A 116 5.36 -21.58 -15.77
N GLU A 117 5.94 -21.86 -16.93
CA GLU A 117 7.05 -21.07 -17.45
C GLU A 117 6.65 -19.60 -17.50
N LYS A 118 7.57 -18.72 -17.08
CA LYS A 118 7.32 -17.27 -17.03
C LYS A 118 6.96 -16.79 -18.44
N GLN A 119 5.68 -16.54 -18.71
CA GLN A 119 5.29 -15.84 -19.92
C GLN A 119 5.68 -14.36 -19.79
N GLU A 120 6.27 -13.84 -20.85
CA GLU A 120 6.86 -12.50 -20.95
C GLU A 120 5.79 -11.40 -20.91
N SER A 121 5.26 -11.07 -19.74
CA SER A 121 4.83 -9.70 -19.36
C SER A 121 4.04 -9.68 -18.05
N ASP A 122 3.26 -10.73 -17.81
CA ASP A 122 2.48 -10.91 -16.60
C ASP A 122 3.07 -12.11 -15.87
N GLY A 123 3.64 -11.88 -14.68
CA GLY A 123 4.07 -13.00 -13.84
C GLY A 123 2.96 -14.04 -13.68
N ASN A 124 3.29 -15.25 -13.23
CA ASN A 124 2.32 -16.34 -13.05
C ASN A 124 1.31 -16.08 -11.91
N VAL A 125 0.74 -14.88 -11.83
CA VAL A 125 -0.21 -14.45 -10.81
C VAL A 125 -1.61 -14.75 -11.31
N ARG A 126 -2.38 -15.48 -10.50
CA ARG A 126 -3.82 -15.63 -10.71
C ARG A 126 -4.58 -14.82 -9.67
N ALA A 127 -5.66 -14.20 -10.11
CA ALA A 127 -6.60 -13.46 -9.28
C ALA A 127 -8.01 -14.05 -9.44
N PHE A 128 -8.71 -14.16 -8.33
CA PHE A 128 -10.08 -14.63 -8.21
C PHE A 128 -10.90 -13.56 -7.52
N THR A 129 -12.11 -13.29 -8.02
CA THR A 129 -13.05 -12.39 -7.37
C THR A 129 -14.18 -13.19 -6.77
N ILE A 130 -14.54 -12.86 -5.53
CA ILE A 130 -15.58 -13.51 -4.74
C ILE A 130 -16.63 -12.46 -4.40
N GLU A 131 -17.88 -12.82 -4.65
CA GLU A 131 -19.05 -12.00 -4.41
C GLU A 131 -20.18 -12.87 -3.85
N TRP A 132 -21.07 -12.27 -3.06
CA TRP A 132 -22.26 -12.97 -2.60
C TRP A 132 -23.30 -13.01 -3.70
N ALA A 133 -23.70 -14.22 -4.12
CA ALA A 133 -24.79 -14.41 -5.04
C ALA A 133 -26.14 -14.27 -4.31
N GLY A 134 -27.11 -13.58 -4.92
CA GLY A 134 -28.50 -13.52 -4.43
C GLY A 134 -28.89 -12.30 -3.60
N MET A 135 -28.22 -11.16 -3.81
CA MET A 135 -28.76 -9.84 -3.42
C MET A 135 -29.51 -9.17 -4.57
#